data_AF-A0A1S8B413-F1
#
_entry.id   AF-A0A1S8B413-F1
#
_cell.length_a   1.000
_cell.length_b   1.000
_cell.length_c   1.000
_cell.angle_alpha   90.00
_cell.angle_beta   90.00
_cell.angle_gamma   90.00
#
_symmetry.space_group_name_H-M   'P 1'
#
loop_
_entity.id
_entity.type
_entity.pdbx_description
1 polymer ?
#
loop_
_entity_poly.entity_id
_entity_poly.type
_entity_poly.pdbx_seq_one_letter_code
_entity_poly.pdbx_strand_id
1 'polypeptide(L)'
;MGWGSGTAQFPYLVAPLDAIQPRAEAAGTTLVLSATDDQASAASASAAAAAEMAVVFITADSGEEYLTVEGNAGDRVNLDPWHDGNGLVAAAASAGKPVIVVANSVGPLILESILGHANVVALVWAGIAGQESGNGLVDVLYGDANPNGKLPYTIAKAAADYGTRLVTALEDGFEEGLYIDYRHFDKAEIEPRYEFGFGLSYTNFTYSELVVGDGGGGSHYGPSGTTDLYAPLATVTATITNSGGVDGAEVAQLYLSLPASSGVDAPVRQLRGFEKIGLAAGESGSVEFVIRRKDASYWDVTSQQWVLPSGRRTVAVGASSRDLRLEGLLAV
;
A
#
# COMPACT_ATOMS: atom_id res chain seq x y z
N MET A 1 15.45 -8.06 2.51
CA MET A 1 14.74 -9.35 2.67
C MET A 1 14.56 -9.53 4.16
N GLY A 2 13.41 -10.03 4.63
CA GLY A 2 13.29 -10.42 6.05
C GLY A 2 14.18 -11.63 6.39
N TRP A 3 14.14 -12.10 7.64
CA TRP A 3 14.85 -13.31 8.05
C TRP A 3 13.91 -14.52 8.21
N GLY A 4 14.49 -15.72 8.30
CA GLY A 4 13.75 -16.96 8.54
C GLY A 4 13.81 -17.93 7.37
N SER A 5 12.89 -18.90 7.36
CA SER A 5 12.83 -19.94 6.33
C SER A 5 12.41 -19.41 4.95
N GLY A 6 11.70 -18.28 4.88
CA GLY A 6 11.26 -17.61 3.66
C GLY A 6 12.35 -16.85 2.90
N THR A 7 13.62 -17.21 3.09
CA THR A 7 14.78 -16.52 2.52
C THR A 7 15.40 -17.29 1.35
N ALA A 8 16.22 -16.60 0.57
CA ALA A 8 17.03 -17.19 -0.49
C ALA A 8 18.43 -16.59 -0.50
N GLN A 9 19.41 -17.35 -1.00
CA GLN A 9 20.76 -16.83 -1.22
C GLN A 9 20.75 -15.92 -2.45
N PHE A 10 21.18 -14.68 -2.27
CA PHE A 10 21.31 -13.73 -3.37
C PHE A 10 22.46 -14.15 -4.29
N PRO A 11 22.24 -14.32 -5.61
CA PRO A 11 23.35 -14.48 -6.55
C PRO A 11 24.20 -13.21 -6.65
N TYR A 12 23.57 -12.06 -6.40
CA TYR A 12 24.13 -10.73 -6.20
C TYR A 12 23.05 -9.85 -5.56
N LEU A 13 23.41 -8.67 -5.09
CA LEU A 13 22.47 -7.65 -4.63
C LEU A 13 22.97 -6.29 -5.09
N VAL A 14 22.18 -5.60 -5.91
CA VAL A 14 22.49 -4.23 -6.32
C VAL A 14 22.02 -3.30 -5.22
N ALA A 15 22.97 -2.71 -4.46
CA ALA A 15 22.64 -1.73 -3.45
C ALA A 15 22.17 -0.42 -4.10
N PRO A 16 21.39 0.42 -3.41
CA PRO A 16 20.99 1.72 -3.93
C PRO A 16 22.17 2.58 -4.41
N LEU A 17 23.27 2.61 -3.65
CA LEU A 17 24.46 3.36 -4.05
C LEU A 17 25.09 2.82 -5.35
N ASP A 18 25.17 1.50 -5.50
CA ASP A 18 25.72 0.84 -6.70
C ASP A 18 24.96 1.24 -7.98
N ALA A 19 23.65 1.46 -7.87
CA ALA A 19 22.80 1.89 -8.99
C ALA A 19 22.77 3.42 -9.17
N ILE A 20 22.78 4.19 -8.07
CA ILE A 20 22.72 5.67 -8.12
C ILE A 20 24.02 6.24 -8.67
N GLN A 21 25.17 5.69 -8.28
CA GLN A 21 26.48 6.20 -8.65
C GLN A 21 26.69 6.35 -10.17
N PRO A 22 26.50 5.31 -11.02
CA PRO A 22 26.69 5.46 -12.46
C PRO A 22 25.71 6.46 -13.09
N ARG A 23 24.48 6.59 -12.57
CA ARG A 23 23.52 7.60 -13.03
C ARG A 23 23.95 9.02 -12.66
N ALA A 24 24.44 9.21 -11.44
CA ALA A 24 24.95 10.49 -10.97
C ALA A 24 26.19 10.92 -11.79
N GLU A 25 27.13 10.00 -12.01
CA GLU A 25 28.33 10.25 -12.82
C GLU A 25 27.96 10.63 -14.27
N ALA A 26 27.03 9.90 -14.90
CA ALA A 26 26.57 10.20 -16.26
C ALA A 26 25.87 11.57 -16.37
N ALA A 27 25.18 12.01 -15.30
CA ALA A 27 24.54 13.31 -15.22
C ALA A 27 25.49 14.45 -14.79
N GLY A 28 26.74 14.15 -14.43
CA GLY A 28 27.68 15.14 -13.89
C GLY A 28 27.40 15.56 -12.44
N THR A 29 26.59 14.79 -11.71
CA THR A 29 26.25 15.03 -10.31
C THR A 29 27.35 14.51 -9.38
N THR A 30 27.83 15.36 -8.46
CA THR A 30 28.78 14.94 -7.41
C THR A 30 28.04 14.32 -6.24
N LEU A 31 28.45 13.12 -5.82
CA LEU A 31 27.90 12.44 -4.64
C LEU A 31 28.73 12.75 -3.39
N VAL A 32 28.05 13.14 -2.31
CA VAL A 32 28.63 13.23 -0.96
C VAL A 32 28.06 12.09 -0.13
N LEU A 33 28.92 11.19 0.33
CA LEU A 33 28.48 9.95 0.97
C LEU A 33 28.60 10.01 2.48
N SER A 34 27.51 9.64 3.16
CA SER A 34 27.50 9.16 4.55
C SER A 34 26.88 7.77 4.53
N ALA A 35 27.72 6.73 4.53
CA ALA A 35 27.30 5.34 4.37
C ALA A 35 27.06 4.62 5.72
N THR A 36 26.88 5.38 6.79
CA THR A 36 26.56 4.88 8.13
C THR A 36 25.40 5.68 8.73
N ASP A 37 24.80 5.11 9.76
CA ASP A 37 23.72 5.61 10.59
C ASP A 37 24.24 6.25 11.90
N ASP A 38 25.56 6.40 12.06
CA ASP A 38 26.19 6.93 13.28
C ASP A 38 25.91 8.43 13.47
N GLN A 39 24.88 8.72 14.28
CA GLN A 39 24.50 10.09 14.63
C GLN A 39 25.54 10.81 15.49
N ALA A 40 26.40 10.10 16.23
CA ALA A 40 27.40 10.74 17.10
C ALA A 40 28.52 11.42 16.30
N SER A 41 28.80 10.93 15.09
CA SER A 41 29.81 11.50 14.20
C SER A 41 29.39 12.80 13.51
N ALA A 42 28.09 13.14 13.52
CA ALA A 42 27.47 14.18 12.70
C ALA A 42 27.75 14.04 11.17
N ALA A 43 28.17 12.85 10.70
CA ALA A 43 28.48 12.61 9.29
C ALA A 43 27.26 12.84 8.39
N SER A 44 26.08 12.37 8.78
CA SER A 44 24.85 12.53 8.00
C SER A 44 24.44 13.99 7.83
N ALA A 45 24.48 14.79 8.90
CA ALA A 45 24.20 16.22 8.82
C ALA A 45 25.24 16.96 7.97
N SER A 46 26.52 16.59 8.08
CA SER A 46 27.62 17.19 7.31
C SER A 46 27.51 16.86 5.82
N ALA A 47 27.21 15.61 5.48
CA ALA A 47 27.00 15.17 4.10
C ALA A 47 25.77 15.87 3.48
N ALA A 48 24.66 15.95 4.22
CA ALA A 48 23.47 16.67 3.77
C ALA A 48 23.76 18.17 3.54
N ALA A 49 24.49 18.83 4.44
CA ALA A 49 24.84 20.25 4.31
C ALA A 49 25.73 20.55 3.09
N ALA A 50 26.58 19.59 2.70
CA ALA A 50 27.46 19.69 1.54
C ALA A 50 26.78 19.34 0.20
N ALA A 51 25.52 18.90 0.21
CA ALA A 51 24.75 18.57 -0.98
C ALA A 51 23.60 19.56 -1.23
N GLU A 52 23.08 19.58 -2.46
CA GLU A 52 21.88 20.35 -2.80
C GLU A 52 20.59 19.65 -2.35
N MET A 53 20.63 18.32 -2.27
CA MET A 53 19.55 17.43 -1.81
C MET A 53 20.18 16.21 -1.13
N ALA A 54 19.52 15.68 -0.10
CA ALA A 54 19.90 14.44 0.56
C ALA A 54 18.92 13.32 0.23
N VAL A 55 19.43 12.11 -0.03
CA VAL A 55 18.63 10.89 -0.11
C VAL A 55 18.98 10.02 1.09
N VAL A 56 18.02 9.82 1.99
CA VAL A 56 18.21 9.11 3.26
C VAL A 56 17.52 7.76 3.18
N PHE A 57 18.26 6.69 3.47
CA PHE A 57 17.76 5.33 3.44
C PHE A 57 17.47 4.86 4.86
N ILE A 58 16.25 4.38 5.08
CA ILE A 58 15.83 3.80 6.36
C ILE A 58 15.26 2.39 6.15
N THR A 59 15.31 1.60 7.21
CA THR A 59 14.82 0.21 7.21
C THR A 59 13.93 -0.06 8.41
N ALA A 60 13.15 -1.13 8.32
CA ALA A 60 12.70 -1.88 9.48
C ALA A 60 12.45 -3.31 9.04
N ASP A 61 12.90 -4.25 9.85
CA ASP A 61 12.96 -5.66 9.47
C ASP A 61 12.17 -6.55 10.43
N SER A 62 11.84 -7.75 9.98
CA SER A 62 11.16 -8.79 10.76
C SER A 62 11.41 -10.16 10.14
N GLY A 63 11.03 -11.22 10.85
CA GLY A 63 11.14 -12.56 10.30
C GLY A 63 10.54 -13.63 11.18
N GLU A 64 10.99 -14.86 10.98
CA GLU A 64 10.50 -16.01 11.75
C GLU A 64 11.10 -16.03 13.18
N GLU A 65 10.28 -16.41 14.17
CA GLU A 65 10.56 -16.27 15.61
C GLU A 65 11.78 -17.05 16.11
N TYR A 66 12.25 -18.07 15.38
CA TYR A 66 13.42 -18.85 15.78
C TYR A 66 14.74 -18.07 15.75
N LEU A 67 14.74 -16.83 15.23
CA LEU A 67 15.86 -15.88 15.31
C LEU A 67 15.43 -14.60 16.02
N THR A 68 16.28 -14.13 16.94
CA THR A 68 16.17 -12.79 17.53
C THR A 68 17.22 -11.87 16.91
N VAL A 69 16.77 -10.78 16.27
CA VAL A 69 17.65 -9.77 15.67
C VAL A 69 17.39 -8.43 16.34
N GLU A 70 18.42 -7.83 16.93
CA GLU A 70 18.34 -6.54 17.63
C GLU A 70 17.21 -6.45 18.68
N GLY A 71 16.96 -7.57 19.37
CA GLY A 71 15.90 -7.67 20.39
C GLY A 71 14.50 -7.98 19.86
N ASN A 72 14.33 -8.14 18.54
CA ASN A 72 13.07 -8.54 17.90
C ASN A 72 13.07 -10.06 17.68
N ALA A 73 12.20 -10.79 18.37
CA ALA A 73 12.07 -12.25 18.27
C ALA A 73 11.05 -12.61 17.18
N GLY A 74 11.47 -12.52 15.92
CA GLY A 74 10.59 -12.63 14.75
C GLY A 74 9.72 -11.40 14.55
N ASP A 75 8.73 -11.22 15.43
CA ASP A 75 7.84 -10.06 15.46
C ASP A 75 8.60 -8.78 15.85
N ARG A 76 8.19 -7.65 15.26
CA ARG A 76 8.73 -6.33 15.63
C ARG A 76 8.20 -5.88 16.97
N VAL A 77 9.07 -5.33 17.81
CA VAL A 77 8.67 -4.78 19.13
C VAL A 77 8.00 -3.40 19.04
N ASN A 78 8.17 -2.70 17.91
CA ASN A 78 7.56 -1.40 17.63
C ASN A 78 7.39 -1.19 16.11
N LEU A 79 6.82 -0.04 15.74
CA LEU A 79 6.63 0.39 14.35
C LEU A 79 7.50 1.60 14.00
N ASP A 80 8.65 1.76 14.68
CA ASP A 80 9.62 2.78 14.34
C ASP A 80 10.64 2.26 13.32
N PRO A 81 11.26 3.13 12.50
CA PRO A 81 12.41 2.76 11.70
C PRO A 81 13.54 2.19 12.59
N TRP A 82 14.17 1.11 12.15
CA TRP A 82 15.34 0.53 12.80
C TRP A 82 16.56 1.44 12.67
N HIS A 83 17.60 1.15 13.46
CA HIS A 83 18.90 1.83 13.39
C HIS A 83 18.82 3.36 13.51
N ASP A 84 17.95 3.83 14.42
CA ASP A 84 17.64 5.25 14.62
C ASP A 84 17.28 6.00 13.31
N GLY A 85 16.55 5.36 12.40
CA GLY A 85 16.17 5.97 11.13
C GLY A 85 15.39 7.29 11.29
N ASN A 86 14.63 7.44 12.38
CA ASN A 86 14.01 8.71 12.76
C ASN A 86 15.06 9.80 13.03
N GLY A 87 16.07 9.52 13.87
CA GLY A 87 17.17 10.43 14.15
C GLY A 87 18.02 10.74 12.91
N LEU A 88 18.27 9.74 12.06
CA LEU A 88 19.01 9.92 10.80
C LEU A 88 18.32 10.89 9.84
N VAL A 89 16.99 10.77 9.67
CA VAL A 89 16.21 11.71 8.86
C VAL A 89 16.21 13.10 9.51
N ALA A 90 16.04 13.20 10.82
CA ALA A 90 16.06 14.47 11.54
C ALA A 90 17.42 15.19 11.38
N ALA A 91 18.53 14.46 11.46
CA ALA A 91 19.88 14.99 11.29
C ALA A 91 20.08 15.53 9.86
N ALA A 92 19.68 14.78 8.83
CA ALA A 92 19.75 15.24 7.45
C ALA A 92 18.84 16.47 7.21
N ALA A 93 17.62 16.45 7.74
CA ALA A 93 16.67 17.56 7.62
C ALA A 93 17.15 18.83 8.34
N SER A 94 17.95 18.70 9.41
CA SER A 94 18.52 19.84 10.13
C SER A 94 19.50 20.67 9.30
N ALA A 95 20.04 20.11 8.22
CA ALA A 95 20.94 20.80 7.30
C ALA A 95 20.25 21.88 6.43
N GLY A 96 18.91 21.96 6.46
CA GLY A 96 18.16 22.96 5.70
C GLY A 96 18.07 22.67 4.19
N LYS A 97 18.34 21.43 3.78
CA LYS A 97 18.29 20.98 2.38
C LYS A 97 17.08 20.07 2.15
N PRO A 98 16.52 20.01 0.93
CA PRO A 98 15.52 19.01 0.58
C PRO A 98 16.01 17.58 0.87
N VAL A 99 15.15 16.78 1.48
CA VAL A 99 15.40 15.39 1.86
C VAL A 99 14.38 14.48 1.17
N ILE A 100 14.88 13.49 0.44
CA ILE A 100 14.10 12.33 -0.03
C ILE A 100 14.37 11.19 0.96
N VAL A 101 13.32 10.61 1.53
CA VAL A 101 13.43 9.43 2.39
C VAL A 101 13.06 8.20 1.57
N VAL A 102 13.92 7.18 1.58
CA VAL A 102 13.67 5.88 0.95
C VAL A 102 13.53 4.82 2.05
N ALA A 103 12.35 4.24 2.19
CA ALA A 103 12.05 3.25 3.21
C ALA A 103 12.02 1.83 2.61
N ASN A 104 12.93 0.96 3.08
CA ASN A 104 12.94 -0.46 2.76
C ASN A 104 12.43 -1.23 3.97
N SER A 105 11.14 -1.57 4.00
CA SER A 105 10.51 -2.15 5.19
C SER A 105 9.61 -3.34 4.86
N VAL A 106 9.61 -4.31 5.79
CA VAL A 106 8.75 -5.49 5.78
C VAL A 106 7.26 -5.18 5.93
N GLY A 107 6.91 -4.02 6.48
CA GLY A 107 5.54 -3.65 6.80
C GLY A 107 5.43 -2.19 7.26
N PRO A 108 4.25 -1.73 7.70
CA PRO A 108 4.04 -0.32 7.99
C PRO A 108 4.96 0.20 9.10
N LEU A 109 5.25 1.50 9.05
CA LEU A 109 5.98 2.28 10.05
C LEU A 109 5.17 3.51 10.46
N ILE A 110 5.38 4.02 11.66
CA ILE A 110 4.87 5.34 12.07
C ILE A 110 5.83 6.40 11.55
N LEU A 111 5.31 7.27 10.68
CA LEU A 111 6.12 8.22 9.92
C LEU A 111 5.94 9.67 10.38
N GLU A 112 5.16 9.92 11.44
CA GLU A 112 4.78 11.28 11.84
C GLU A 112 5.98 12.16 12.21
N SER A 113 7.02 11.59 12.83
CA SER A 113 8.28 12.29 13.13
C SER A 113 9.01 12.72 11.85
N ILE A 114 9.14 11.80 10.88
CA ILE A 114 9.75 12.03 9.57
C ILE A 114 8.98 13.12 8.79
N LEU A 115 7.66 12.96 8.69
CA LEU A 115 6.79 13.86 7.93
C LEU A 115 6.56 15.21 8.62
N GLY A 116 6.90 15.33 9.90
CA GLY A 116 6.91 16.59 10.63
C GLY A 116 8.03 17.55 10.18
N HIS A 117 9.04 17.07 9.45
CA HIS A 117 10.13 17.90 8.93
C HIS A 117 9.74 18.56 7.60
N ALA A 118 9.68 19.89 7.56
CA ALA A 118 9.36 20.65 6.34
C ALA A 118 10.35 20.44 5.17
N ASN A 119 11.56 19.95 5.48
CA ASN A 119 12.58 19.65 4.48
C ASN A 119 12.42 18.27 3.84
N VAL A 120 11.58 17.39 4.38
CA VAL A 120 11.27 16.11 3.74
C VAL A 120 10.29 16.38 2.60
N VAL A 121 10.79 16.28 1.37
CA VAL A 121 10.05 16.63 0.14
C VAL A 121 9.48 15.43 -0.59
N ALA A 122 9.99 14.23 -0.31
CA ALA A 122 9.47 12.98 -0.85
C ALA A 122 9.73 11.81 0.11
N LEU A 123 8.80 10.86 0.11
CA LEU A 123 8.95 9.57 0.75
C LEU A 123 8.71 8.48 -0.29
N VAL A 124 9.70 7.62 -0.50
CA VAL A 124 9.65 6.48 -1.41
C VAL A 124 9.57 5.21 -0.58
N TRP A 125 8.42 4.54 -0.63
CA TRP A 125 8.23 3.26 0.03
C TRP A 125 8.67 2.13 -0.90
N ALA A 126 9.94 1.71 -0.80
CA ALA A 126 10.56 0.74 -1.70
C ALA A 126 10.28 -0.73 -1.31
N GLY A 127 9.77 -0.96 -0.09
CA GLY A 127 9.45 -2.30 0.39
C GLY A 127 10.68 -3.20 0.49
N ILE A 128 10.55 -4.46 0.06
CA ILE A 128 11.62 -5.47 0.08
C ILE A 128 11.79 -6.06 -1.32
N ALA A 129 12.65 -5.45 -2.13
CA ALA A 129 12.68 -5.61 -3.59
C ALA A 129 13.65 -6.68 -4.14
N GLY A 130 14.28 -7.49 -3.28
CA GLY A 130 15.19 -8.55 -3.72
C GLY A 130 16.48 -8.02 -4.37
N GLN A 131 17.07 -8.81 -5.28
CA GLN A 131 18.43 -8.58 -5.82
C GLN A 131 18.56 -7.31 -6.69
N GLU A 132 17.47 -6.85 -7.28
CA GLU A 132 17.41 -5.67 -8.16
C GLU A 132 16.98 -4.39 -7.41
N SER A 133 17.10 -4.38 -6.08
CA SER A 133 16.62 -3.28 -5.22
C SER A 133 17.12 -1.90 -5.69
N GLY A 134 18.42 -1.75 -5.92
CA GLY A 134 19.00 -0.49 -6.38
C GLY A 134 18.54 -0.08 -7.77
N ASN A 135 18.47 -1.02 -8.72
CA ASN A 135 18.06 -0.72 -10.10
C ASN A 135 16.60 -0.27 -10.17
N GLY A 136 15.69 -1.03 -9.55
CA GLY A 136 14.26 -0.66 -9.53
C GLY A 136 14.01 0.68 -8.83
N LEU A 137 14.77 0.99 -7.77
CA LEU A 137 14.69 2.28 -7.11
C LEU A 137 15.15 3.42 -8.05
N VAL A 138 16.28 3.24 -8.73
CA VAL A 138 16.87 4.26 -9.59
C VAL A 138 15.99 4.56 -10.79
N ASP A 139 15.36 3.55 -11.38
CA ASP A 139 14.39 3.75 -12.46
C ASP A 139 13.28 4.70 -12.04
N VAL A 140 12.80 4.59 -10.78
CA VAL A 140 11.80 5.51 -10.22
C VAL A 140 12.41 6.87 -9.92
N LEU A 141 13.50 6.95 -9.13
CA LEU A 141 14.08 8.22 -8.69
C LEU A 141 14.48 9.14 -9.86
N TYR A 142 14.94 8.58 -10.98
CA TYR A 142 15.34 9.34 -12.17
C TYR A 142 14.19 9.53 -13.17
N GLY A 143 13.02 8.94 -12.93
CA GLY A 143 11.84 9.10 -13.80
C GLY A 143 11.85 8.24 -15.06
N ASP A 144 12.74 7.26 -15.16
CA ASP A 144 12.72 6.27 -16.25
C ASP A 144 11.49 5.35 -16.15
N ALA A 145 11.00 5.16 -14.92
CA ALA A 145 9.72 4.52 -14.63
C ALA A 145 8.86 5.39 -13.70
N ASN A 146 7.60 5.59 -14.07
CA ASN A 146 6.63 6.25 -13.21
C ASN A 146 6.23 5.30 -12.06
N PRO A 147 6.32 5.72 -10.77
CA PRO A 147 5.88 4.91 -9.65
C PRO A 147 4.40 4.58 -9.77
N ASN A 148 4.10 3.28 -9.72
CA ASN A 148 2.77 2.75 -10.00
C ASN A 148 2.40 1.61 -9.03
N GLY A 149 3.03 1.61 -7.85
CA GLY A 149 2.67 0.78 -6.72
C GLY A 149 1.61 1.45 -5.85
N LYS A 150 0.78 0.65 -5.18
CA LYS A 150 -0.17 1.08 -4.16
C LYS A 150 0.07 0.28 -2.89
N LEU A 151 -0.14 0.88 -1.72
CA LEU A 151 0.09 0.26 -0.43
C LEU A 151 -0.83 -0.96 -0.23
N PRO A 152 -0.30 -2.14 0.11
CA PRO A 152 -1.10 -3.34 0.42
C PRO A 152 -1.54 -3.41 1.90
N TYR A 153 -1.30 -2.35 2.67
CA TYR A 153 -1.67 -2.18 4.08
C TYR A 153 -1.85 -0.69 4.38
N THR A 154 -2.49 -0.38 5.49
CA THR A 154 -2.63 0.99 5.99
C THR A 154 -1.35 1.42 6.70
N ILE A 155 -0.94 2.67 6.52
CA ILE A 155 0.08 3.33 7.35
C ILE A 155 -0.64 4.31 8.27
N ALA A 156 -0.66 3.98 9.56
CA ALA A 156 -1.30 4.74 10.62
C ALA A 156 -0.53 6.00 11.05
N LYS A 157 -1.18 6.88 11.82
CA LYS A 157 -0.54 8.00 12.52
C LYS A 157 0.02 7.58 13.88
N ALA A 158 -0.63 6.62 14.55
CA ALA A 158 -0.14 5.99 15.77
C ALA A 158 -0.30 4.47 15.72
N ALA A 159 0.56 3.73 16.42
CA ALA A 159 0.48 2.27 16.45
C ALA A 159 -0.84 1.76 17.08
N ALA A 160 -1.42 2.52 18.01
CA ALA A 160 -2.70 2.16 18.64
C ALA A 160 -3.89 2.22 17.65
N ASP A 161 -3.76 2.96 16.55
CA ASP A 161 -4.83 3.12 15.55
C ASP A 161 -5.13 1.81 14.80
N TYR A 162 -4.22 0.83 14.80
CA TYR A 162 -4.47 -0.47 14.17
C TYR A 162 -5.53 -1.30 14.93
N GLY A 163 -5.78 -0.99 16.21
CA GLY A 163 -6.76 -1.70 17.04
C GLY A 163 -6.39 -3.14 17.39
N THR A 164 -5.27 -3.66 16.87
CA THR A 164 -4.70 -4.98 17.18
C THR A 164 -3.29 -4.83 17.76
N ARG A 165 -2.85 -5.85 18.48
CA ARG A 165 -1.51 -5.92 19.07
C ARG A 165 -1.03 -7.35 19.11
N LEU A 166 0.28 -7.53 19.24
CA LEU A 166 0.84 -8.85 19.53
C LEU A 166 0.29 -9.36 20.88
N VAL A 167 -0.22 -10.58 20.85
CA VAL A 167 -0.68 -11.30 22.04
C VAL A 167 0.38 -12.33 22.39
N THR A 168 1.12 -12.09 23.48
CA THR A 168 2.15 -13.01 23.97
C THR A 168 1.57 -14.13 24.85
N ALA A 169 0.24 -14.17 25.01
CA ALA A 169 -0.46 -15.25 25.68
C ALA A 169 -0.69 -16.41 24.70
N LEU A 170 -1.03 -17.59 25.23
CA LEU A 170 -1.33 -18.77 24.42
C LEU A 170 -2.65 -18.67 23.65
N GLU A 171 -3.48 -17.68 23.97
CA GLU A 171 -4.82 -17.50 23.40
C GLU A 171 -4.97 -16.08 22.86
N ASP A 172 -5.38 -15.97 21.61
CA ASP A 172 -5.85 -14.74 20.97
C ASP A 172 -7.31 -14.94 20.54
N GLY A 173 -8.17 -14.03 20.97
CA GLY A 173 -9.62 -14.11 20.77
C GLY A 173 -10.11 -13.56 19.43
N PHE A 174 -9.26 -12.83 18.68
CA PHE A 174 -9.66 -12.15 17.44
C PHE A 174 -10.93 -11.29 17.63
N GLU A 175 -10.96 -10.53 18.73
CA GLU A 175 -12.12 -9.73 19.15
C GLU A 175 -12.50 -8.65 18.13
N GLU A 176 -11.55 -8.23 17.29
CA GLU A 176 -11.76 -7.30 16.19
C GLU A 176 -12.59 -7.89 15.04
N GLY A 177 -12.69 -9.22 14.96
CA GLY A 177 -13.48 -9.93 13.95
C GLY A 177 -13.09 -9.55 12.52
N LEU A 178 -14.05 -9.03 11.73
CA LEU A 178 -13.82 -8.65 10.34
C LEU A 178 -13.04 -7.33 10.17
N TYR A 179 -12.78 -6.63 11.27
CA TYR A 179 -12.31 -5.25 11.28
C TYR A 179 -10.81 -5.19 11.54
N ILE A 180 -10.04 -5.60 10.52
CA ILE A 180 -8.58 -5.49 10.46
C ILE A 180 -8.15 -4.49 9.39
N ASP A 181 -6.97 -3.87 9.57
CA ASP A 181 -6.39 -2.89 8.66
C ASP A 181 -7.44 -1.82 8.23
N TYR A 182 -7.55 -1.45 6.96
CA TYR A 182 -8.45 -0.38 6.51
C TYR A 182 -9.91 -0.59 6.92
N ARG A 183 -10.36 -1.83 7.13
CA ARG A 183 -11.72 -2.12 7.60
C ARG A 183 -11.93 -1.62 9.04
N HIS A 184 -10.91 -1.74 9.89
CA HIS A 184 -10.88 -1.16 11.23
C HIS A 184 -10.95 0.37 11.14
N PHE A 185 -10.04 0.97 10.36
CA PHE A 185 -9.95 2.42 10.21
C PHE A 185 -11.26 3.02 9.67
N ASP A 186 -11.93 2.33 8.74
CA ASP A 186 -13.22 2.73 8.22
C ASP A 186 -14.33 2.62 9.28
N LYS A 187 -14.41 1.52 10.05
CA LYS A 187 -15.42 1.33 11.10
C LYS A 187 -15.25 2.34 12.25
N ALA A 188 -14.00 2.56 12.66
CA ALA A 188 -13.65 3.42 13.79
C ALA A 188 -13.52 4.90 13.41
N GLU A 189 -13.76 5.25 12.14
CA GLU A 189 -13.61 6.61 11.59
C GLU A 189 -12.23 7.22 11.86
N ILE A 190 -11.19 6.36 11.87
CA ILE A 190 -9.80 6.77 12.06
C ILE A 190 -9.23 7.17 10.70
N GLU A 191 -8.62 8.35 10.66
CA GLU A 191 -7.94 8.83 9.46
C GLU A 191 -6.46 8.40 9.45
N PRO A 192 -6.06 7.48 8.56
CA PRO A 192 -4.68 7.03 8.47
C PRO A 192 -3.75 8.15 7.96
N ARG A 193 -2.44 7.90 8.02
CA ARG A 193 -1.48 8.75 7.31
C ARG A 193 -1.52 8.46 5.82
N TYR A 194 -1.44 7.18 5.45
CA TYR A 194 -1.66 6.70 4.09
C TYR A 194 -2.56 5.48 4.15
N GLU A 195 -3.69 5.53 3.48
CA GLU A 195 -4.69 4.47 3.49
C GLU A 195 -4.26 3.24 2.67
N PHE A 196 -4.87 2.09 2.96
CA PHE A 196 -4.78 0.93 2.07
C PHE A 196 -5.13 1.31 0.63
N GLY A 197 -4.30 0.86 -0.31
CA GLY A 197 -4.47 1.14 -1.73
C GLY A 197 -3.98 2.52 -2.15
N PHE A 198 -3.39 3.33 -1.26
CA PHE A 198 -2.80 4.63 -1.61
C PHE A 198 -1.47 4.49 -2.34
N GLY A 199 -1.21 5.39 -3.28
CA GLY A 199 0.08 5.54 -3.93
C GLY A 199 0.03 6.64 -4.97
N LEU A 200 1.03 7.52 -4.92
CA LEU A 200 1.19 8.62 -5.87
C LEU A 200 1.82 8.13 -7.18
N SER A 201 1.70 8.97 -8.21
CA SER A 201 2.30 8.80 -9.53
C SER A 201 2.96 10.11 -9.95
N TYR A 202 3.88 10.08 -10.92
CA TYR A 202 4.38 11.28 -11.58
C TYR A 202 3.36 11.92 -12.55
N THR A 203 2.21 11.26 -12.76
CA THR A 203 1.08 11.80 -13.53
C THR A 203 -0.21 11.76 -12.70
N ASN A 204 -1.31 12.27 -13.26
CA ASN A 204 -2.62 12.30 -12.61
C ASN A 204 -3.64 11.49 -13.42
N PHE A 205 -4.53 10.77 -12.74
CA PHE A 205 -5.59 9.99 -13.38
C PHE A 205 -6.98 10.47 -12.97
N THR A 206 -7.87 10.59 -13.97
CA THR A 206 -9.29 10.86 -13.78
C THR A 206 -10.13 9.65 -14.13
N TYR A 207 -11.24 9.48 -13.42
CA TYR A 207 -12.14 8.34 -13.51
C TYR A 207 -13.49 8.84 -14.01
N SER A 208 -14.11 8.12 -14.94
CA SER A 208 -15.40 8.48 -15.50
C SER A 208 -16.17 7.24 -15.97
N GLU A 209 -17.43 7.43 -16.37
CA GLU A 209 -18.23 6.42 -17.07
C GLU A 209 -18.33 5.07 -16.33
N LEU A 210 -18.71 5.10 -15.04
CA LEU A 210 -18.98 3.88 -14.30
C LEU A 210 -20.22 3.18 -14.89
N VAL A 211 -20.07 1.93 -15.30
CA VAL A 211 -21.17 1.06 -15.72
C VAL A 211 -21.21 -0.16 -14.83
N VAL A 212 -22.38 -0.44 -14.24
CA VAL A 212 -22.65 -1.68 -13.52
C VAL A 212 -23.60 -2.50 -14.38
N GLY A 213 -23.05 -3.50 -15.08
CA GLY A 213 -23.79 -4.38 -15.97
C GLY A 213 -24.12 -5.72 -15.34
N ASP A 214 -25.16 -6.37 -15.85
CA ASP A 214 -25.54 -7.73 -15.46
C ASP A 214 -24.49 -8.74 -15.95
N GLY A 215 -24.05 -9.67 -15.09
CA GLY A 215 -23.01 -10.65 -15.40
C GLY A 215 -23.46 -11.81 -16.30
N GLY A 216 -24.58 -11.66 -17.03
CA GLY A 216 -25.10 -12.64 -17.98
C GLY A 216 -25.61 -13.97 -17.39
N GLY A 217 -25.61 -14.14 -16.06
CA GLY A 217 -26.11 -15.36 -15.41
C GLY A 217 -27.63 -15.36 -15.27
N GLY A 218 -28.31 -16.09 -16.14
CA GLY A 218 -29.77 -16.29 -16.04
C GLY A 218 -30.19 -16.98 -14.73
N SER A 219 -31.17 -16.40 -14.04
CA SER A 219 -32.18 -17.03 -13.17
C SER A 219 -31.81 -18.14 -12.16
N HIS A 220 -30.54 -18.40 -11.84
CA HIS A 220 -30.14 -19.48 -10.91
C HIS A 220 -29.89 -19.00 -9.48
N TYR A 221 -30.13 -17.73 -9.18
CA TYR A 221 -29.83 -17.12 -7.89
C TYR A 221 -30.95 -17.36 -6.86
N GLY A 222 -31.06 -18.60 -6.39
CA GLY A 222 -31.84 -18.90 -5.19
C GLY A 222 -31.09 -18.49 -3.90
N PRO A 223 -31.79 -18.12 -2.82
CA PRO A 223 -31.17 -17.84 -1.52
C PRO A 223 -30.54 -19.08 -0.83
N SER A 224 -30.76 -20.29 -1.35
CA SER A 224 -30.55 -21.55 -0.61
C SER A 224 -29.99 -22.72 -1.46
N GLY A 225 -29.56 -22.51 -2.70
CA GLY A 225 -29.00 -23.58 -3.53
C GLY A 225 -27.48 -23.51 -3.61
N THR A 226 -26.79 -24.65 -3.66
CA THR A 226 -25.38 -24.81 -4.05
C THR A 226 -25.12 -24.15 -5.40
N THR A 227 -24.95 -22.85 -5.38
CA THR A 227 -24.83 -21.95 -6.52
C THR A 227 -23.35 -21.61 -6.61
N ASP A 228 -22.79 -21.79 -7.80
CA ASP A 228 -21.37 -21.60 -8.06
C ASP A 228 -20.89 -20.26 -7.47
N LEU A 229 -20.14 -20.34 -6.36
CA LEU A 229 -19.62 -19.19 -5.63
C LEU A 229 -18.72 -18.32 -6.53
N TYR A 230 -18.14 -18.92 -7.55
CA TYR A 230 -17.21 -18.29 -8.46
C TYR A 230 -17.86 -17.88 -9.78
N ALA A 231 -19.16 -18.16 -9.97
CA ALA A 231 -19.91 -17.68 -11.12
C ALA A 231 -20.00 -16.14 -11.13
N PRO A 232 -19.95 -15.52 -12.32
CA PRO A 232 -20.14 -14.09 -12.47
C PRO A 232 -21.56 -13.69 -12.01
N LEU A 233 -21.63 -12.60 -11.26
CA LEU A 233 -22.87 -11.95 -10.82
C LEU A 233 -23.08 -10.65 -11.59
N ALA A 234 -22.03 -9.84 -11.71
CA ALA A 234 -22.06 -8.55 -12.39
C ALA A 234 -20.68 -8.23 -12.97
N THR A 235 -20.66 -7.36 -13.97
CA THR A 235 -19.43 -6.78 -14.50
C THR A 235 -19.49 -5.28 -14.31
N VAL A 236 -18.44 -4.71 -13.71
CA VAL A 236 -18.32 -3.27 -13.49
C VAL A 236 -17.20 -2.74 -14.38
N THR A 237 -17.47 -1.71 -15.16
CA THR A 237 -16.43 -1.03 -15.96
C THR A 237 -16.33 0.44 -15.59
N ALA A 238 -15.15 1.01 -15.81
CA ALA A 238 -14.91 2.45 -15.66
C ALA A 238 -13.84 2.90 -16.66
N THR A 239 -13.96 4.13 -17.15
CA THR A 239 -12.95 4.76 -18.00
C THR A 239 -11.94 5.51 -17.15
N ILE A 240 -10.66 5.16 -17.30
CA ILE A 240 -9.50 5.80 -16.68
C ILE A 240 -8.80 6.64 -17.74
N THR A 241 -8.49 7.89 -17.43
CA THR A 241 -7.73 8.79 -18.32
C THR A 241 -6.49 9.30 -17.62
N ASN A 242 -5.34 9.17 -18.28
CA ASN A 242 -4.11 9.86 -17.87
C ASN A 242 -4.26 11.34 -18.23
N SER A 243 -4.54 12.15 -17.22
CA SER A 243 -4.80 13.59 -17.33
C SER A 243 -3.56 14.46 -17.12
N GLY A 244 -2.39 13.86 -16.87
CA GLY A 244 -1.14 14.60 -16.68
C GLY A 244 -0.26 14.62 -17.93
N GLY A 245 1.00 15.02 -17.73
CA GLY A 245 1.95 15.29 -18.83
C GLY A 245 2.97 14.20 -19.11
N VAL A 246 2.95 13.08 -18.38
CA VAL A 246 3.88 11.95 -18.57
C VAL A 246 3.11 10.64 -18.55
N ASP A 247 3.69 9.63 -19.20
CA ASP A 247 3.15 8.28 -19.21
C ASP A 247 3.14 7.69 -17.80
N GLY A 248 2.18 6.81 -17.52
CA GLY A 248 2.05 6.20 -16.21
C GLY A 248 1.13 5.00 -16.22
N ALA A 249 1.07 4.30 -15.10
CA ALA A 249 0.11 3.23 -14.88
C ALA A 249 -0.68 3.47 -13.60
N GLU A 250 -2.00 3.29 -13.68
CA GLU A 250 -2.92 3.43 -12.54
C GLU A 250 -3.42 2.07 -12.09
N VAL A 251 -3.63 1.91 -10.78
CA VAL A 251 -4.25 0.73 -10.19
C VAL A 251 -5.66 1.14 -9.74
N ALA A 252 -6.62 0.96 -10.63
CA ALA A 252 -8.03 1.20 -10.33
C ALA A 252 -8.56 0.10 -9.40
N GLN A 253 -9.25 0.49 -8.33
CA GLN A 253 -9.69 -0.41 -7.26
C GLN A 253 -11.20 -0.35 -7.12
N LEU A 254 -11.84 -1.52 -7.00
CA LEU A 254 -13.27 -1.67 -6.77
C LEU A 254 -13.55 -2.16 -5.36
N TYR A 255 -14.40 -1.42 -4.65
CA TYR A 255 -14.87 -1.74 -3.32
C TYR A 255 -16.39 -1.97 -3.31
N LEU A 256 -16.84 -2.97 -2.56
CA LEU A 256 -18.26 -3.28 -2.34
C LEU A 256 -18.64 -3.11 -0.87
N SER A 257 -19.84 -2.62 -0.61
CA SER A 257 -20.52 -2.74 0.69
C SER A 257 -21.49 -3.92 0.67
N LEU A 258 -21.95 -4.38 1.84
CA LEU A 258 -23.19 -5.16 1.92
C LEU A 258 -24.41 -4.20 1.91
N PRO A 259 -25.60 -4.67 1.48
CA PRO A 259 -26.82 -3.88 1.63
C PRO A 259 -27.10 -3.60 3.12
N ALA A 260 -27.42 -2.36 3.46
CA ALA A 260 -27.81 -2.00 4.84
C ALA A 260 -29.03 -2.81 5.32
N SER A 261 -29.91 -3.19 4.40
CA SER A 261 -31.08 -4.04 4.66
C SER A 261 -30.73 -5.47 5.11
N SER A 262 -29.49 -5.92 4.95
CA SER A 262 -29.06 -7.24 5.40
C SER A 262 -29.02 -7.37 6.93
N GLY A 263 -28.85 -6.25 7.65
CA GLY A 263 -28.71 -6.25 9.11
C GLY A 263 -27.43 -6.95 9.63
N VAL A 264 -26.49 -7.28 8.74
CA VAL A 264 -25.23 -7.93 9.08
C VAL A 264 -24.20 -6.88 9.47
N ASP A 265 -23.51 -7.08 10.60
CA ASP A 265 -22.33 -6.29 10.97
C ASP A 265 -21.18 -6.63 10.02
N ALA A 266 -20.85 -5.71 9.10
CA ALA A 266 -19.84 -5.91 8.07
C ALA A 266 -19.05 -4.63 7.80
N PRO A 267 -17.79 -4.75 7.31
CA PRO A 267 -16.98 -3.60 6.90
C PRO A 267 -17.73 -2.66 5.96
N VAL A 268 -17.55 -1.35 6.20
CA VAL A 268 -18.13 -0.25 5.42
C VAL A 268 -17.95 -0.48 3.92
N ARG A 269 -16.76 -0.96 3.55
CA ARG A 269 -16.37 -1.31 2.19
C ARG A 269 -15.34 -2.43 2.21
N GLN A 270 -15.27 -3.21 1.13
CA GLN A 270 -14.31 -4.30 0.99
C GLN A 270 -13.80 -4.36 -0.45
N LEU A 271 -12.48 -4.44 -0.63
CA LEU A 271 -11.87 -4.64 -1.95
C LEU A 271 -12.39 -5.94 -2.58
N ARG A 272 -12.84 -5.85 -3.84
CA ARG A 272 -13.36 -6.98 -4.64
C ARG A 272 -12.84 -7.04 -6.06
N GLY A 273 -12.11 -6.02 -6.51
CA GLY A 273 -11.40 -6.06 -7.79
C GLY A 273 -10.32 -4.99 -7.82
N PHE A 274 -9.28 -5.23 -8.60
CA PHE A 274 -8.32 -4.20 -8.97
C PHE A 274 -7.79 -4.51 -10.36
N GLU A 275 -7.52 -3.48 -11.14
CA GLU A 275 -6.97 -3.59 -12.48
C GLU A 275 -5.89 -2.54 -12.66
N LYS A 276 -4.79 -2.94 -13.30
CA LYS A 276 -3.67 -2.05 -13.58
C LYS A 276 -3.60 -1.76 -15.06
N ILE A 277 -3.70 -0.48 -15.42
CA ILE A 277 -3.69 -0.03 -16.80
C ILE A 277 -2.57 0.98 -17.03
N GLY A 278 -1.70 0.71 -18.01
CA GLY A 278 -0.71 1.65 -18.49
C GLY A 278 -1.33 2.56 -19.55
N LEU A 279 -1.11 3.86 -19.42
CA LEU A 279 -1.70 4.90 -20.29
C LEU A 279 -0.65 5.96 -20.62
N ALA A 280 -0.51 6.27 -21.91
CA ALA A 280 0.27 7.41 -22.36
C ALA A 280 -0.37 8.73 -21.88
N ALA A 281 0.39 9.82 -21.85
CA ALA A 281 -0.16 11.14 -21.50
C ALA A 281 -1.36 11.51 -22.40
N GLY A 282 -2.51 11.81 -21.78
CA GLY A 282 -3.78 12.12 -22.48
C GLY A 282 -4.58 10.90 -22.95
N GLU A 283 -4.07 9.68 -22.80
CA GLU A 283 -4.77 8.45 -23.19
C GLU A 283 -5.88 8.07 -22.20
N SER A 284 -6.98 7.53 -22.73
CA SER A 284 -8.06 6.91 -21.96
C SER A 284 -8.14 5.41 -22.24
N GLY A 285 -8.40 4.61 -21.22
CA GLY A 285 -8.66 3.18 -21.34
C GLY A 285 -9.73 2.70 -20.37
N SER A 286 -10.38 1.58 -20.69
CA SER A 286 -11.40 0.97 -19.83
C SER A 286 -10.79 -0.10 -18.94
N VAL A 287 -11.18 -0.11 -17.66
CA VAL A 287 -10.95 -1.23 -16.74
C VAL A 287 -12.24 -2.02 -16.55
N GLU A 288 -12.11 -3.32 -16.29
CA GLU A 288 -13.24 -4.24 -16.08
C GLU A 288 -13.04 -5.03 -14.79
N PHE A 289 -14.07 -5.12 -13.97
CA PHE A 289 -14.09 -5.89 -12.73
C PHE A 289 -15.25 -6.89 -12.76
N VAL A 290 -14.93 -8.18 -12.77
CA VAL A 290 -15.94 -9.24 -12.67
C VAL A 290 -16.26 -9.50 -11.19
N ILE A 291 -17.48 -9.20 -10.77
CA ILE A 291 -17.99 -9.49 -9.43
C ILE A 291 -18.54 -10.92 -9.44
N ARG A 292 -17.96 -11.82 -8.65
CA ARG A 292 -18.48 -13.17 -8.46
C ARG A 292 -19.57 -13.18 -7.39
N ARG A 293 -20.40 -14.22 -7.37
CA ARG A 293 -21.40 -14.41 -6.31
C ARG A 293 -20.79 -14.31 -4.90
N LYS A 294 -19.63 -14.92 -4.67
CA LYS A 294 -18.92 -14.88 -3.38
C LYS A 294 -18.49 -13.47 -2.98
N ASP A 295 -18.10 -12.64 -3.94
CA ASP A 295 -17.65 -11.26 -3.68
C ASP A 295 -18.77 -10.40 -3.08
N ALA A 296 -20.01 -10.72 -3.40
CA ALA A 296 -21.23 -10.09 -2.92
C ALA A 296 -21.91 -10.84 -1.75
N SER A 297 -21.32 -11.92 -1.24
CA SER A 297 -21.92 -12.77 -0.19
C SER A 297 -21.26 -12.56 1.18
N TYR A 298 -21.93 -13.01 2.24
CA TYR A 298 -21.36 -13.16 3.59
C TYR A 298 -21.50 -14.61 4.07
N TRP A 299 -20.69 -15.01 5.04
CA TRP A 299 -20.82 -16.33 5.67
C TRP A 299 -21.83 -16.29 6.81
N ASP A 300 -22.92 -17.05 6.69
CA ASP A 300 -23.94 -17.18 7.73
C ASP A 300 -23.63 -18.38 8.63
N VAL A 301 -23.37 -18.13 9.91
CA VAL A 301 -22.97 -19.19 10.86
C VAL A 301 -24.12 -20.09 11.29
N THR A 302 -25.37 -19.62 11.20
CA THR A 302 -26.54 -20.43 11.57
C THR A 302 -26.83 -21.50 10.52
N SER A 303 -26.78 -21.11 9.25
CA SER A 303 -27.03 -21.99 8.11
C SER A 303 -25.76 -22.60 7.52
N GLN A 304 -24.56 -22.21 7.99
CA GLN A 304 -23.25 -22.72 7.58
C GLN A 304 -23.04 -22.64 6.06
N GLN A 305 -23.40 -21.51 5.46
CA GLN A 305 -23.30 -21.29 4.02
C GLN A 305 -23.02 -19.81 3.70
N TRP A 306 -22.56 -19.59 2.46
CA TRP A 306 -22.48 -18.25 1.89
C TRP A 306 -23.88 -17.79 1.46
N VAL A 307 -24.32 -16.67 2.03
CA VAL A 307 -25.60 -16.05 1.71
C VAL A 307 -25.34 -14.81 0.85
N LEU A 308 -26.03 -14.75 -0.29
CA LEU A 308 -26.10 -13.56 -1.12
C LEU A 308 -27.33 -12.73 -0.67
N PRO A 309 -27.15 -11.64 0.10
CA PRO A 309 -28.28 -10.83 0.55
C PRO A 309 -28.92 -10.12 -0.64
N SER A 310 -30.24 -10.04 -0.67
CA SER A 310 -30.97 -9.22 -1.63
C SER A 310 -30.88 -7.73 -1.27
N GLY A 311 -31.14 -6.88 -2.26
CA GLY A 311 -31.15 -5.42 -2.10
C GLY A 311 -30.01 -4.74 -2.85
N ARG A 312 -29.93 -3.42 -2.66
CA ARG A 312 -28.94 -2.57 -3.33
C ARG A 312 -27.68 -2.45 -2.47
N ARG A 313 -26.53 -2.66 -3.10
CA ARG A 313 -25.22 -2.44 -2.49
C ARG A 313 -24.44 -1.38 -3.27
N THR A 314 -23.61 -0.62 -2.56
CA THR A 314 -22.74 0.37 -3.18
C THR A 314 -21.58 -0.33 -3.86
N VAL A 315 -21.35 0.06 -5.10
CA VAL A 315 -20.13 -0.23 -5.87
C VAL A 315 -19.35 1.08 -5.93
N ALA A 316 -18.13 1.09 -5.40
CA ALA A 316 -17.28 2.27 -5.49
C ALA A 316 -15.97 1.93 -6.21
N VAL A 317 -15.57 2.79 -7.15
CA VAL A 317 -14.33 2.66 -7.92
C VAL A 317 -13.46 3.89 -7.67
N GLY A 318 -12.18 3.67 -7.40
CA GLY A 318 -11.26 4.73 -7.02
C GLY A 318 -9.78 4.39 -7.20
N ALA A 319 -8.95 5.30 -6.69
CA ALA A 319 -7.49 5.21 -6.72
C ALA A 319 -6.90 4.67 -5.40
N SER A 320 -7.72 4.56 -4.35
CA SER A 320 -7.40 3.94 -3.04
C SER A 320 -8.70 3.61 -2.27
N SER A 321 -8.58 3.08 -1.04
CA SER A 321 -9.74 2.81 -0.17
C SER A 321 -10.48 4.07 0.30
N ARG A 322 -9.84 5.24 0.27
CA ARG A 322 -10.42 6.53 0.67
C ARG A 322 -10.63 7.49 -0.51
N ASP A 323 -9.88 7.32 -1.59
CA ASP A 323 -10.00 8.11 -2.81
C ASP A 323 -10.93 7.44 -3.84
N LEU A 324 -12.22 7.37 -3.47
CA LEU A 324 -13.29 6.81 -4.29
C LEU A 324 -13.85 7.89 -5.21
N ARG A 325 -13.71 7.69 -6.52
CA ARG A 325 -14.01 8.70 -7.54
C ARG A 325 -15.39 8.52 -8.16
N LEU A 326 -15.86 7.27 -8.23
CA LEU A 326 -17.11 6.89 -8.85
C LEU A 326 -17.89 5.98 -7.91
N GLU A 327 -19.20 6.20 -7.84
CA GLU A 327 -20.12 5.33 -7.11
C GLU A 327 -21.30 4.91 -8.00
N GLY A 328 -21.73 3.68 -7.80
CA GLY A 328 -22.88 3.08 -8.46
C GLY A 328 -23.58 2.09 -7.53
N LEU A 329 -24.65 1.48 -8.02
CA LEU A 329 -25.44 0.51 -7.26
C LEU A 329 -25.53 -0.80 -8.02
N LEU A 330 -25.25 -1.90 -7.33
CA LEU A 330 -25.56 -3.25 -7.79
C LEU A 330 -26.82 -3.75 -7.07
N ALA A 331 -27.86 -4.06 -7.82
CA ALA A 331 -29.09 -4.67 -7.30
C ALA A 331 -29.01 -6.19 -7.44
N VAL A 332 -29.36 -6.89 -6.37
CA VAL A 332 -29.44 -8.37 -6.31
C VAL A 332 -30.80 -8.78 -5.77
#